data_AF-A0A1R2D3K5-F1
#
_entry.id   AF-A0A1R2D3K5-F1
#
_cell.length_a   1.000
_cell.length_b   1.000
_cell.length_c   1.000
_cell.angle_alpha   90.00
_cell.angle_beta   90.00
_cell.angle_gamma   90.00
#
_symmetry.space_group_name_H-M   'P 1'
#
loop_
_entity.id
_entity.type
_entity.pdbx_description
1 polymer ?
#
loop_
_entity_poly.entity_id
_entity_poly.type
_entity_poly.pdbx_seq_one_letter_code
_entity_poly.pdbx_strand_id
1 'polypeptide(L)'
;MGQELSNMCSCFDKIQESKQEMSFNSPQDKSHVHEEIVDSDEIQGFDYPAISKKISEAVGNFKQLICEGVTGYDVIFDKENCKVYSKEASEGYVLKYTWNVPYSPKEFMKFMDIVELRKTWDSNIDNIKVIGFYNPKESIIYTRYKKFLAFDPRETLAYNKSTHINGNLAEVSISVESDLFPELDGAVRVYLYVAGLYAEDIEPDEFGNKTKVTCLSHMDAGLPKALNNVARKFAGTTIPPLTKKICTQLRKYYEESKV
;
A
#
# COMPACT_ATOMS: atom_id res chain seq x y z
N MET A 1 3.56 -12.88 32.40
CA MET A 1 3.54 -12.29 31.03
C MET A 1 3.55 -13.33 29.89
N GLY A 2 3.31 -14.63 30.13
CA GLY A 2 3.30 -15.66 29.08
C GLY A 2 1.92 -16.12 28.57
N GLN A 3 0.83 -15.78 29.29
CA GLN A 3 -0.51 -16.27 28.97
C GLN A 3 -1.30 -15.39 27.97
N GLU A 4 -0.92 -14.12 27.79
CA GLU A 4 -1.62 -13.24 26.84
C GLU A 4 -1.22 -13.48 25.37
N LEU A 5 0.04 -13.89 25.13
CA LEU A 5 0.53 -14.21 23.79
C LEU A 5 -0.08 -15.51 23.24
N SER A 6 -0.34 -16.52 24.09
CA SER A 6 -0.97 -17.78 23.66
C SER A 6 -2.43 -17.58 23.24
N ASN A 7 -3.15 -16.68 23.91
CA ASN A 7 -4.55 -16.40 23.58
C ASN A 7 -4.69 -15.64 22.26
N MET A 8 -3.75 -14.72 21.93
CA MET A 8 -3.75 -14.05 20.62
C MET A 8 -3.57 -15.05 19.47
N CYS A 9 -2.71 -16.06 19.61
CA CYS A 9 -2.48 -17.05 18.55
C CYS A 9 -3.76 -17.86 18.23
N SER A 10 -4.55 -18.22 19.24
CA SER A 10 -5.80 -18.97 19.07
C SER A 10 -6.94 -18.17 18.40
N CYS A 11 -6.90 -16.84 18.47
CA CYS A 11 -7.86 -15.99 17.78
C CYS A 11 -7.57 -15.91 16.27
N PHE A 12 -6.30 -16.01 15.86
CA PHE A 12 -5.92 -15.99 14.44
C PHE A 12 -6.39 -17.24 13.70
N ASP A 13 -6.32 -18.41 14.33
CA ASP A 13 -6.78 -19.66 13.71
C ASP A 13 -8.30 -19.66 13.48
N LYS A 14 -9.07 -19.03 14.39
CA LYS A 14 -10.54 -18.93 14.26
C LYS A 14 -11.02 -17.94 13.20
N ILE A 15 -10.23 -16.91 12.88
CA ILE A 15 -10.58 -15.91 11.85
C ILE A 15 -10.52 -16.52 10.43
N GLN A 16 -9.74 -17.59 10.22
CA GLN A 16 -9.74 -18.30 8.93
C GLN A 16 -11.08 -18.99 8.62
N GLU A 17 -11.90 -19.30 9.63
CA GLU A 17 -13.12 -20.10 9.47
C GLU A 17 -14.42 -19.28 9.40
N SER A 18 -14.44 -18.03 9.88
CA SER A 18 -15.66 -17.21 9.88
C SER A 18 -15.75 -16.27 8.68
N LYS A 19 -16.12 -16.80 7.50
CA LYS A 19 -16.57 -15.98 6.36
C LYS A 19 -18.05 -15.65 6.51
N GLN A 20 -18.35 -14.49 7.09
CA GLN A 20 -19.69 -13.89 7.00
C GLN A 20 -19.64 -12.70 6.05
N GLU A 21 -20.37 -12.81 4.95
CA GLU A 21 -20.58 -11.73 3.99
C GLU A 21 -21.45 -10.64 4.64
N MET A 22 -20.90 -9.43 4.77
CA MET A 22 -21.69 -8.25 5.11
C MET A 22 -21.90 -7.41 3.86
N SER A 23 -23.16 -7.37 3.42
CA SER A 23 -23.68 -6.51 2.36
C SER A 23 -23.74 -5.06 2.85
N PHE A 24 -23.11 -4.14 2.12
CA PHE A 24 -23.23 -2.70 2.34
C PHE A 24 -23.87 -2.05 1.12
N ASN A 25 -25.04 -1.45 1.31
CA ASN A 25 -25.68 -0.55 0.37
C ASN A 25 -24.96 0.82 0.44
N SER A 26 -24.50 1.33 -0.70
CA SER A 26 -23.93 2.68 -0.83
C SER A 26 -24.96 3.62 -1.46
N PRO A 27 -25.16 4.84 -0.93
CA PRO A 27 -25.80 5.91 -1.69
C PRO A 27 -24.82 6.45 -2.75
N GLN A 28 -25.34 6.77 -3.93
CA GLN A 28 -24.65 7.46 -5.00
C GLN A 28 -24.71 8.97 -4.73
N ASP A 29 -23.57 9.65 -4.82
CA ASP A 29 -23.56 11.06 -5.21
C ASP A 29 -22.41 11.30 -6.18
N LYS A 30 -22.74 11.89 -7.33
CA LYS A 30 -21.85 12.13 -8.46
C LYS A 30 -21.68 13.64 -8.59
N SER A 31 -20.51 14.15 -8.23
CA SER A 31 -20.01 15.42 -8.74
C SER A 31 -18.58 15.24 -9.24
N HIS A 32 -18.45 15.24 -10.56
CA HIS A 32 -17.16 15.39 -11.24
C HIS A 32 -16.70 16.83 -11.05
N VAL A 33 -15.67 17.04 -10.24
CA VAL A 33 -14.89 18.28 -10.26
C VAL A 33 -13.57 17.96 -10.93
N HIS A 34 -13.43 18.37 -12.19
CA HIS A 34 -12.13 18.54 -12.80
C HIS A 34 -11.52 19.80 -12.16
N GLU A 35 -10.68 19.63 -11.14
CA GLU A 35 -9.85 20.71 -10.63
C GLU A 35 -8.66 20.92 -11.58
N GLU A 36 -8.53 22.16 -12.03
CA GLU A 36 -7.36 22.69 -12.71
C GLU A 36 -6.13 22.49 -11.83
N ILE A 37 -5.05 21.95 -12.41
CA ILE A 37 -3.77 21.79 -11.72
C ILE A 37 -3.20 23.20 -11.50
N VAL A 38 -3.37 23.70 -10.28
CA VAL A 38 -2.79 24.96 -9.80
C VAL A 38 -1.27 24.82 -9.78
N ASP A 39 -0.61 25.86 -10.27
CA ASP A 39 0.84 26.05 -10.27
C ASP A 39 1.46 25.73 -8.89
N SER A 40 2.65 25.13 -8.91
CA SER A 40 3.29 24.51 -7.75
C SER A 40 3.73 25.52 -6.69
N ASP A 41 2.83 25.88 -5.79
CA ASP A 41 3.24 26.38 -4.48
C ASP A 41 3.85 25.21 -3.71
N GLU A 42 5.13 25.33 -3.32
CA GLU A 42 5.77 24.38 -2.41
C GLU A 42 4.85 24.13 -1.21
N ILE A 43 4.49 22.88 -0.93
CA ILE A 43 3.63 22.53 0.20
C ILE A 43 4.37 22.95 1.46
N GLN A 44 3.79 23.90 2.20
CA GLN A 44 4.40 24.43 3.39
C GLN A 44 4.64 23.34 4.45
N GLY A 45 5.70 23.49 5.24
CA GLY A 45 6.02 22.59 6.34
C GLY A 45 6.79 21.33 5.95
N PHE A 46 7.37 21.26 4.74
CA PHE A 46 8.18 20.14 4.28
C PHE A 46 9.55 20.61 3.76
N ASP A 47 10.62 19.92 4.15
CA ASP A 47 11.99 20.14 3.64
C ASP A 47 12.18 19.37 2.32
N TYR A 48 11.78 19.99 1.21
CA TYR A 48 11.86 19.38 -0.12
C TYR A 48 13.26 18.97 -0.56
N PRO A 49 14.32 19.79 -0.37
CA PRO A 49 15.67 19.34 -0.67
C PRO A 49 16.05 18.04 0.06
N ALA A 50 15.72 17.93 1.34
CA ALA A 50 15.98 16.70 2.10
C ALA A 50 15.12 15.51 1.61
N ILE A 51 13.83 15.75 1.34
CA ILE A 51 12.91 14.74 0.81
C ILE A 51 13.38 14.23 -0.55
N SER A 52 13.77 15.12 -1.46
CA SER A 52 14.25 14.79 -2.82
C SER A 52 15.49 13.91 -2.79
N LYS A 53 16.41 14.17 -1.85
CA LYS A 53 17.56 13.29 -1.61
C LYS A 53 17.13 11.92 -1.11
N LYS A 54 16.29 11.86 -0.07
CA LYS A 54 15.80 10.61 0.53
C LYS A 54 15.04 9.75 -0.48
N ILE A 55 14.16 10.33 -1.29
CA ILE A 55 13.39 9.56 -2.28
C ILE A 55 14.29 9.04 -3.39
N SER A 56 15.34 9.76 -3.77
CA SER A 56 16.31 9.28 -4.77
C SER A 56 17.08 8.05 -4.27
N GLU A 57 17.50 8.06 -3.00
CA GLU A 57 18.11 6.90 -2.33
C GLU A 57 17.10 5.74 -2.21
N ALA A 58 15.86 6.04 -1.83
CA ALA A 58 14.80 5.05 -1.71
C ALA A 58 14.42 4.40 -3.04
N VAL A 59 14.44 5.12 -4.17
CA VAL A 59 14.26 4.54 -5.51
C VAL A 59 15.35 3.51 -5.81
N GLY A 60 16.60 3.80 -5.42
CA GLY A 60 17.72 2.85 -5.53
C GLY A 60 17.48 1.58 -4.70
N ASN A 61 17.07 1.76 -3.43
CA ASN A 61 16.75 0.66 -2.52
C ASN A 61 15.55 -0.16 -3.01
N PHE A 62 14.49 0.50 -3.46
CA PHE A 62 13.31 -0.14 -4.04
C PHE A 62 13.71 -1.01 -5.23
N LYS A 63 14.49 -0.46 -6.17
CA LYS A 63 15.01 -1.20 -7.32
C LYS A 63 15.80 -2.43 -6.88
N GLN A 64 16.71 -2.29 -5.92
CA GLN A 64 17.49 -3.42 -5.41
C GLN A 64 16.57 -4.51 -4.83
N LEU A 65 15.62 -4.11 -3.98
CA LEU A 65 14.66 -5.03 -3.34
C LEU A 65 13.74 -5.71 -4.36
N ILE A 66 13.37 -5.06 -5.46
CA ILE A 66 12.63 -5.71 -6.55
C ILE A 66 13.53 -6.72 -7.27
N CYS A 67 14.75 -6.33 -7.64
CA CYS A 67 15.68 -7.15 -8.43
C CYS A 67 16.22 -8.38 -7.67
N GLU A 68 16.35 -8.35 -6.34
CA GLU A 68 16.81 -9.51 -5.56
C GLU A 68 15.80 -10.68 -5.53
N GLY A 69 14.58 -10.47 -6.04
CA GLY A 69 13.52 -11.48 -6.03
C GLY A 69 13.03 -11.76 -4.61
N VAL A 70 12.84 -13.03 -4.26
CA VAL A 70 12.30 -13.45 -2.95
C VAL A 70 13.31 -14.30 -2.15
N THR A 71 14.60 -14.25 -2.52
CA THR A 71 15.64 -14.99 -1.81
C THR A 71 15.78 -14.49 -0.37
N GLY A 72 15.64 -15.41 0.59
CA GLY A 72 15.68 -15.09 2.03
C GLY A 72 14.37 -14.52 2.60
N TYR A 73 13.26 -14.63 1.87
CA TYR A 73 11.93 -14.29 2.38
C TYR A 73 11.19 -15.57 2.80
N ASP A 74 10.45 -15.46 3.90
CA ASP A 74 9.45 -16.44 4.29
C ASP A 74 8.23 -16.31 3.39
N VAL A 75 7.69 -17.45 2.94
CA VAL A 75 6.41 -17.50 2.23
C VAL A 75 5.30 -17.41 3.27
N ILE A 76 4.52 -16.33 3.22
CA ILE A 76 3.39 -16.10 4.12
C ILE A 76 2.09 -16.60 3.50
N PHE A 77 1.95 -16.41 2.18
CA PHE A 77 0.79 -16.86 1.40
C PHE A 77 1.23 -17.13 -0.04
N ASP A 78 0.80 -18.24 -0.63
CA ASP A 78 1.05 -18.56 -2.05
C ASP A 78 -0.16 -19.33 -2.60
N LYS A 79 -1.07 -18.64 -3.29
CA LYS A 79 -2.23 -19.25 -3.95
C LYS A 79 -2.62 -18.50 -5.22
N GLU A 80 -3.02 -19.26 -6.24
CA GLU A 80 -3.65 -18.83 -7.50
C GLU A 80 -2.96 -17.62 -8.16
N ASN A 81 -3.39 -16.41 -7.80
CA ASN A 81 -2.95 -15.14 -8.38
C ASN A 81 -2.38 -14.17 -7.33
N CYS A 82 -2.07 -14.63 -6.12
CA CYS A 82 -1.50 -13.78 -5.08
C CYS A 82 -0.43 -14.52 -4.28
N LYS A 83 0.75 -13.91 -4.20
CA LYS A 83 1.85 -14.40 -3.38
C LYS A 83 2.29 -13.31 -2.42
N VAL A 84 2.52 -13.67 -1.17
CA VAL A 84 2.94 -12.77 -0.10
C VAL A 84 4.16 -13.36 0.57
N TYR A 85 5.21 -12.55 0.62
CA TYR A 85 6.51 -12.87 1.14
C TYR A 85 6.88 -11.87 2.23
N SER A 86 7.67 -12.31 3.20
CA SER A 86 8.17 -11.40 4.21
C SER A 86 9.57 -11.75 4.69
N LYS A 87 10.36 -10.74 5.01
CA LYS A 87 11.74 -10.90 5.51
C LYS A 87 11.94 -9.96 6.70
N GLU A 88 12.62 -10.44 7.74
CA GLU A 88 13.04 -9.55 8.83
C GLU A 88 14.11 -8.58 8.35
N ALA A 89 14.07 -7.35 8.85
CA ALA A 89 15.09 -6.35 8.62
C ALA A 89 15.71 -5.92 9.96
N SER A 90 16.86 -5.25 9.92
CA SER A 90 17.48 -4.67 11.12
C SER A 90 16.50 -3.73 11.83
N GLU A 91 15.74 -2.97 11.06
CA GLU A 91 14.66 -2.10 11.51
C GLU A 91 13.36 -2.47 10.77
N GLY A 92 12.31 -2.75 11.54
CA GLY A 92 11.03 -3.18 11.00
C GLY A 92 11.09 -4.53 10.28
N TYR A 93 10.41 -4.62 9.13
CA TYR A 93 10.39 -5.80 8.28
C TYR A 93 10.09 -5.43 6.82
N VAL A 94 10.39 -6.36 5.92
CA VAL A 94 10.04 -6.25 4.50
C VAL A 94 8.83 -7.13 4.21
N LEU A 95 7.83 -6.58 3.54
CA LEU A 95 6.76 -7.30 2.86
C LEU A 95 6.92 -7.12 1.36
N LYS A 96 6.69 -8.21 0.63
CA LYS A 96 6.62 -8.21 -0.83
C LYS A 96 5.44 -9.05 -1.23
N TYR A 97 4.60 -8.55 -2.12
CA TYR A 97 3.50 -9.34 -2.63
C TYR A 97 3.24 -9.07 -4.10
N THR A 98 2.82 -10.11 -4.80
CA THR A 98 2.63 -10.08 -6.26
C THR A 98 1.28 -10.60 -6.66
N TRP A 99 0.68 -9.98 -7.67
CA TRP A 99 -0.53 -10.47 -8.34
C TRP A 99 -0.59 -9.95 -9.77
N ASN A 100 -1.43 -10.58 -10.61
CA ASN A 100 -1.58 -10.17 -11.99
C ASN A 100 -2.95 -9.50 -12.24
N VAL A 101 -3.00 -8.61 -13.24
CA VAL A 101 -4.22 -7.89 -13.66
C VAL A 101 -4.39 -7.89 -15.19
N PRO A 102 -5.63 -7.85 -15.72
CA PRO A 102 -5.93 -7.87 -17.17
C PRO A 102 -5.89 -6.48 -17.82
N TYR A 103 -5.16 -5.54 -17.23
CA TYR A 103 -4.99 -4.17 -17.70
C TYR A 103 -3.51 -3.90 -17.94
N SER A 104 -3.17 -2.92 -18.76
CA SER A 104 -1.77 -2.53 -18.97
C SER A 104 -1.19 -1.88 -17.69
N PRO A 105 0.14 -1.82 -17.53
CA PRO A 105 0.74 -1.14 -16.39
C PRO A 105 0.24 0.30 -16.26
N LYS A 106 0.12 1.01 -17.39
CA LYS A 106 -0.39 2.39 -17.42
C LYS A 106 -1.84 2.52 -16.94
N GLU A 107 -2.72 1.62 -17.37
CA GLU A 107 -4.11 1.60 -16.92
C GLU A 107 -4.21 1.28 -15.43
N PHE A 108 -3.45 0.30 -14.96
CA PHE A 108 -3.38 -0.06 -13.54
C PHE A 108 -2.88 1.12 -12.69
N MET A 109 -1.73 1.71 -13.02
CA MET A 109 -1.16 2.84 -12.30
C MET A 109 -2.13 4.02 -12.26
N LYS A 110 -2.75 4.37 -13.40
CA LYS A 110 -3.74 5.45 -13.45
C LYS A 110 -4.91 5.23 -12.48
N PHE A 111 -5.38 4.00 -12.32
CA PHE A 111 -6.41 3.69 -11.33
C PHE A 111 -5.90 3.83 -9.90
N MET A 112 -4.67 3.40 -9.62
CA MET A 112 -4.05 3.50 -8.31
C MET A 112 -3.80 4.95 -7.88
N ASP A 113 -3.51 5.84 -8.83
CA ASP A 113 -3.27 7.27 -8.61
C ASP A 113 -4.54 8.03 -8.14
N ILE A 114 -5.74 7.44 -8.27
CA ILE A 114 -7.00 8.06 -7.85
C ILE A 114 -7.23 7.78 -6.35
N VAL A 115 -6.60 8.61 -5.52
CA VAL A 115 -6.59 8.47 -4.06
C VAL A 115 -7.99 8.42 -3.46
N GLU A 116 -8.95 9.15 -4.03
CA GLU A 116 -10.34 9.23 -3.57
C GLU A 116 -11.06 7.88 -3.68
N LEU A 117 -10.70 7.07 -4.69
CA LEU A 117 -11.27 5.74 -4.89
C LEU A 117 -10.68 4.72 -3.93
N ARG A 118 -9.57 5.02 -3.24
CA ARG A 118 -8.85 4.04 -2.42
C ARG A 118 -9.71 3.44 -1.31
N LYS A 119 -10.61 4.22 -0.71
CA LYS A 119 -11.56 3.72 0.33
C LYS A 119 -12.59 2.72 -0.21
N THR A 120 -12.79 2.64 -1.54
CA THR A 120 -13.75 1.72 -2.16
C THR A 120 -13.23 0.28 -2.26
N TRP A 121 -11.91 0.10 -2.21
CA TRP A 121 -11.26 -1.22 -2.28
C TRP A 121 -10.41 -1.54 -1.06
N ASP A 122 -9.88 -0.55 -0.33
CA ASP A 122 -9.17 -0.76 0.93
C ASP A 122 -10.06 -0.48 2.14
N SER A 123 -10.65 -1.55 2.69
CA SER A 123 -11.52 -1.46 3.87
C SER A 123 -10.80 -1.08 5.17
N ASN A 124 -9.46 -1.13 5.18
CA ASN A 124 -8.66 -0.83 6.37
C ASN A 124 -8.41 0.67 6.53
N ILE A 125 -8.68 1.49 5.51
CA ILE A 125 -8.49 2.94 5.59
C ILE A 125 -9.66 3.58 6.32
N ASP A 126 -9.33 4.39 7.31
CA ASP A 126 -10.25 5.28 8.00
C ASP A 126 -10.33 6.62 7.27
N ASN A 127 -9.17 7.25 7.07
CA ASN A 127 -9.02 8.53 6.37
C ASN A 127 -7.83 8.46 5.39
N ILE A 128 -7.97 9.10 4.24
CA ILE A 128 -6.88 9.29 3.28
C ILE A 128 -7.04 10.65 2.64
N LYS A 129 -5.95 11.40 2.53
CA LYS A 129 -5.94 12.75 1.98
C LYS A 129 -4.63 13.02 1.25
N VAL A 130 -4.74 13.55 0.03
CA VAL A 130 -3.61 14.21 -0.63
C VAL A 130 -3.38 15.56 0.05
N ILE A 131 -2.21 15.72 0.65
CA ILE A 131 -1.81 16.98 1.30
C ILE A 131 -1.42 18.02 0.24
N GLY A 132 -0.77 17.56 -0.82
CA GLY A 132 -0.52 18.36 -2.01
C GLY A 132 0.38 17.63 -3.00
N PHE A 133 0.66 18.30 -4.11
CA PHE A 133 1.54 17.83 -5.18
C PHE A 133 2.74 18.76 -5.29
N TYR A 134 3.94 18.20 -5.44
CA TYR A 134 5.09 18.97 -5.89
C TYR A 134 5.07 19.10 -7.42
N ASN A 135 4.67 18.03 -8.11
CA ASN A 135 4.37 18.00 -9.53
C ASN A 135 3.41 16.82 -9.82
N PRO A 136 2.94 16.62 -11.07
CA PRO A 136 2.00 15.53 -11.38
C PRO A 136 2.49 14.10 -11.11
N LYS A 137 3.78 13.89 -10.81
CA LYS A 137 4.38 12.59 -10.48
C LYS A 137 4.81 12.48 -9.02
N GLU A 138 4.65 13.54 -8.23
CA GLU A 138 5.19 13.63 -6.89
C GLU A 138 4.17 14.26 -5.93
N SER A 139 3.74 13.49 -4.94
CA SER A 139 2.65 13.87 -4.03
C SER A 139 2.96 13.53 -2.59
N ILE A 140 2.35 14.26 -1.65
CA ILE A 140 2.35 13.91 -0.23
C ILE A 140 0.96 13.43 0.14
N ILE A 141 0.87 12.23 0.70
CA ILE A 141 -0.38 11.59 1.09
C ILE A 141 -0.33 11.26 2.57
N TYR A 142 -1.34 11.71 3.29
CA TYR A 142 -1.63 11.26 4.64
C TYR A 142 -2.66 10.12 4.58
N THR A 143 -2.38 9.01 5.26
CA THR A 143 -3.31 7.88 5.38
C THR A 143 -3.41 7.46 6.84
N ARG A 144 -4.63 7.36 7.36
CA ARG A 144 -4.96 6.77 8.65
C ARG A 144 -5.70 5.46 8.44
N TYR A 145 -5.20 4.41 9.07
CA TYR A 145 -5.79 3.08 9.07
C TYR A 145 -6.66 2.89 10.32
N LYS A 146 -7.73 2.12 10.16
CA LYS A 146 -8.63 1.73 11.24
C LYS A 146 -7.88 0.93 12.30
N LYS A 147 -8.38 0.98 13.54
CA LYS A 147 -7.94 0.11 14.62
C LYS A 147 -8.09 -1.36 14.19
N PHE A 148 -7.12 -2.19 14.53
CA PHE A 148 -7.16 -3.62 14.24
C PHE A 148 -6.85 -4.45 15.49
N LEU A 149 -7.80 -5.28 15.93
CA LEU A 149 -7.71 -6.05 17.18
C LEU A 149 -7.33 -5.14 18.37
N ALA A 150 -6.26 -5.50 19.08
CA ALA A 150 -5.69 -4.77 20.19
C ALA A 150 -4.68 -3.69 19.76
N PHE A 151 -4.37 -3.57 18.46
CA PHE A 151 -3.45 -2.58 17.95
C PHE A 151 -4.18 -1.28 17.68
N ASP A 152 -3.67 -0.18 18.24
CA ASP A 152 -4.14 1.18 17.94
C ASP A 152 -4.14 1.49 16.43
N PRO A 153 -4.93 2.47 15.97
CA PRO A 153 -4.83 3.00 14.62
C PRO A 153 -3.38 3.28 14.22
N ARG A 154 -3.05 3.00 12.96
CA ARG A 154 -1.77 3.37 12.36
C ARG A 154 -1.96 4.52 11.40
N GLU A 155 -0.96 5.36 11.23
CA GLU A 155 -0.97 6.42 10.23
C GLU A 155 0.35 6.52 9.48
N THR A 156 0.30 7.02 8.26
CA THR A 156 1.47 7.30 7.42
C THR A 156 1.35 8.70 6.86
N LEU A 157 2.45 9.45 6.87
CA LEU A 157 2.64 10.65 6.07
C LEU A 157 3.74 10.33 5.06
N ALA A 158 3.36 10.13 3.81
CA ALA A 158 4.25 9.58 2.80
C ALA A 158 4.41 10.53 1.62
N TYR A 159 5.66 10.72 1.19
CA TYR A 159 5.97 11.31 -0.10
C TYR A 159 6.07 10.19 -1.14
N ASN A 160 5.36 10.34 -2.25
CA ASN A 160 5.26 9.37 -3.32
C ASN A 160 5.88 9.95 -4.59
N LYS A 161 6.56 9.11 -5.36
CA LYS A 161 7.19 9.46 -6.63
C LYS A 161 6.93 8.40 -7.68
N SER A 162 6.27 8.80 -8.76
CA SER A 162 6.07 7.98 -9.96
C SER A 162 7.31 8.05 -10.85
N THR A 163 7.89 6.89 -11.15
CA THR A 163 9.16 6.74 -11.85
C THR A 163 9.16 5.48 -12.73
N HIS A 164 10.29 5.20 -13.38
CA HIS A 164 10.52 3.95 -14.10
C HIS A 164 11.69 3.17 -13.50
N ILE A 165 11.51 1.87 -13.36
CA ILE A 165 12.54 0.93 -12.88
C ILE A 165 12.66 -0.20 -13.91
N ASN A 166 13.85 -0.36 -14.50
CA ASN A 166 14.11 -1.33 -15.57
C ASN A 166 13.11 -1.21 -16.74
N GLY A 167 12.69 0.02 -17.08
CA GLY A 167 11.74 0.30 -18.17
C GLY A 167 10.27 0.20 -17.79
N ASN A 168 9.93 -0.34 -16.62
CA ASN A 168 8.55 -0.53 -16.15
C ASN A 168 8.13 0.58 -15.17
N LEU A 169 6.82 0.79 -15.02
CA LEU A 169 6.27 1.83 -14.14
C LEU A 169 6.43 1.44 -12.67
N ALA A 170 6.79 2.42 -11.84
CA ALA A 170 6.85 2.27 -10.40
C ALA A 170 6.31 3.52 -9.70
N GLU A 171 5.69 3.34 -8.55
CA GLU A 171 5.50 4.40 -7.55
C GLU A 171 6.33 4.01 -6.33
N VAL A 172 7.16 4.93 -5.86
CA VAL A 172 8.01 4.72 -4.68
C VAL A 172 7.61 5.73 -3.61
N SER A 173 7.46 5.25 -2.39
CA SER A 173 6.98 6.01 -1.24
C SER A 173 7.99 5.95 -0.09
N ILE A 174 8.13 7.07 0.63
CA ILE A 174 8.90 7.16 1.88
C ILE A 174 8.12 7.95 2.92
N SER A 175 8.38 7.69 4.21
CA SER A 175 7.87 8.56 5.26
C SER A 175 8.55 9.93 5.23
N VAL A 176 7.76 10.96 5.45
CA VAL A 176 8.22 12.34 5.62
C VAL A 176 7.64 12.91 6.90
N GLU A 177 8.32 13.92 7.44
CA GLU A 177 7.94 14.59 8.68
C GLU A 177 7.50 16.02 8.40
N SER A 178 6.56 16.53 9.21
CA SER A 178 6.12 17.92 9.16
C SER A 178 5.49 18.32 10.49
N ASP A 179 5.85 19.49 11.00
CA ASP A 179 5.25 20.06 12.20
C ASP A 179 3.76 20.41 12.01
N LEU A 180 3.29 20.53 10.76
CA LEU A 180 1.89 20.73 10.43
C LEU A 180 1.07 19.43 10.46
N PHE A 181 1.75 18.28 10.41
CA PHE A 181 1.16 16.95 10.42
C PHE A 181 1.84 16.05 11.47
N PRO A 182 1.84 16.47 12.76
CA PRO A 182 2.46 15.71 13.83
C PRO A 182 1.75 14.38 14.02
N GLU A 183 2.40 13.45 14.71
CA GLU A 183 1.77 12.20 15.14
C GLU A 183 0.53 12.50 16.00
N LEU A 184 -0.60 11.89 15.63
CA LEU A 184 -1.86 12.12 16.34
C LEU A 184 -1.95 11.26 17.60
N ASP A 185 -2.47 11.85 18.68
CA ASP A 185 -2.81 11.10 19.90
C ASP A 185 -3.73 9.90 19.59
N GLY A 186 -3.35 8.74 20.08
CA GLY A 186 -4.10 7.50 19.87
C GLY A 186 -3.95 6.89 18.47
N ALA A 187 -2.95 7.31 17.69
CA ALA A 187 -2.45 6.59 16.53
C ALA A 187 -0.94 6.38 16.66
N VAL A 188 -0.42 5.39 15.94
CA VAL A 188 1.02 5.12 15.84
C VAL A 188 1.50 5.47 14.44
N ARG A 189 2.49 6.35 14.31
CA ARG A 189 3.09 6.70 13.02
C ARG A 189 3.94 5.53 12.50
N VAL A 190 3.57 5.02 11.33
CA VAL A 190 4.33 4.00 10.60
C VAL A 190 5.47 4.69 9.85
N TYR A 191 6.67 4.15 10.00
CA TYR A 191 7.84 4.62 9.27
C TYR A 191 8.09 3.77 8.04
N LEU A 192 7.97 4.37 6.85
CA LEU A 192 8.25 3.75 5.56
C LEU A 192 9.69 4.11 5.16
N TYR A 193 10.62 3.17 5.35
CA TYR A 193 11.98 3.32 4.82
C TYR A 193 11.95 3.38 3.30
N VAL A 194 11.16 2.49 2.71
CA VAL A 194 10.82 2.47 1.30
C VAL A 194 9.59 1.59 1.11
N ALA A 195 8.60 2.09 0.39
CA ALA A 195 7.44 1.31 -0.01
C ALA A 195 7.06 1.65 -1.45
N GLY A 196 6.09 0.95 -2.00
CA GLY A 196 5.58 1.28 -3.32
C GLY A 196 5.06 0.09 -4.10
N LEU A 197 4.84 0.34 -5.38
CA LEU A 197 4.31 -0.62 -6.33
C LEU A 197 5.12 -0.56 -7.63
N TYR A 198 5.22 -1.71 -8.28
CA TYR A 198 5.94 -1.93 -9.52
C TYR A 198 5.03 -2.69 -10.47
N ALA A 199 4.75 -2.12 -11.64
CA ALA A 199 3.87 -2.71 -12.63
C ALA A 199 4.66 -3.00 -13.90
N GLU A 200 4.81 -4.28 -14.22
CA GLU A 200 5.55 -4.78 -15.38
C GLU A 200 4.61 -5.47 -16.37
N ASP A 201 4.83 -5.26 -17.66
CA ASP A 201 4.16 -6.03 -18.71
C ASP A 201 4.60 -7.49 -18.61
N ILE A 202 3.63 -8.39 -18.81
CA ILE A 202 3.86 -9.83 -18.93
C ILE A 202 3.15 -10.36 -20.18
N GLU A 203 3.63 -11.51 -20.68
CA GLU A 203 2.86 -12.26 -21.67
C GLU A 203 1.48 -12.62 -21.08
N PRO A 204 0.38 -12.38 -21.82
CA PRO A 204 -0.95 -12.70 -21.34
C PRO A 204 -1.08 -14.14 -20.86
N ASP A 205 -1.52 -14.33 -19.61
CA ASP A 205 -1.80 -15.65 -19.07
C ASP A 205 -3.16 -16.20 -19.56
N GLU A 206 -3.51 -17.42 -19.12
CA GLU A 206 -4.78 -18.08 -19.50
C GLU A 206 -6.05 -17.31 -19.07
N PHE A 207 -5.92 -16.36 -18.13
CA PHE A 207 -6.99 -15.48 -17.66
C PHE A 207 -6.95 -14.10 -18.34
N GLY A 208 -6.04 -13.90 -19.29
CA GLY A 208 -5.84 -12.64 -20.00
C GLY A 208 -5.13 -11.57 -19.16
N ASN A 209 -4.49 -11.95 -18.03
CA ASN A 209 -3.69 -10.99 -17.28
C ASN A 209 -2.42 -10.65 -18.03
N LYS A 210 -2.17 -9.36 -18.23
CA LYS A 210 -1.05 -8.84 -19.03
C LYS A 210 -0.11 -7.90 -18.26
N THR A 211 -0.41 -7.67 -16.98
CA THR A 211 0.46 -6.94 -16.06
C THR A 211 0.69 -7.76 -14.81
N LYS A 212 1.94 -7.84 -14.37
CA LYS A 212 2.29 -8.30 -13.02
C LYS A 212 2.56 -7.08 -12.15
N VAL A 213 1.89 -7.06 -11.01
CA VAL A 213 2.07 -6.03 -9.98
C VAL A 213 2.89 -6.63 -8.86
N THR A 214 3.94 -5.92 -8.44
CA THR A 214 4.71 -6.21 -7.24
C THR A 214 4.59 -5.03 -6.30
N CYS A 215 3.98 -5.23 -5.14
CA CYS A 215 4.06 -4.29 -4.04
C CYS A 215 5.18 -4.67 -3.09
N LEU A 216 5.85 -3.65 -2.57
CA LEU A 216 6.95 -3.79 -1.65
C LEU A 216 6.78 -2.77 -0.52
N SER A 217 7.03 -3.17 0.71
CA SER A 217 7.25 -2.24 1.81
C SER A 217 8.37 -2.75 2.70
N HIS A 218 9.36 -1.91 2.96
CA HIS A 218 10.26 -2.00 4.10
C HIS A 218 9.83 -0.91 5.07
N MET A 219 9.28 -1.34 6.21
CA MET A 219 8.64 -0.42 7.15
C MET A 219 8.77 -0.88 8.59
N ASP A 220 8.69 0.09 9.51
CA ASP A 220 8.42 -0.12 10.92
C ASP A 220 6.99 0.32 11.23
N ALA A 221 6.16 -0.62 11.69
CA ALA A 221 4.76 -0.39 12.05
C ALA A 221 4.57 0.16 13.48
N GLY A 222 5.66 0.54 14.15
CA GLY A 222 5.67 0.97 15.55
C GLY A 222 5.20 -0.15 16.48
N LEU A 223 5.61 -1.38 16.16
CA LEU A 223 5.26 -2.57 16.94
C LEU A 223 6.48 -3.02 17.76
N PRO A 224 6.27 -3.51 18.99
CA PRO A 224 7.32 -4.23 19.69
C PRO A 224 7.89 -5.35 18.81
N LYS A 225 9.22 -5.50 18.75
CA LYS A 225 9.89 -6.48 17.88
C LYS A 225 9.33 -7.90 17.99
N ALA A 226 8.92 -8.31 19.19
CA ALA A 226 8.29 -9.62 19.44
C ALA A 226 6.97 -9.82 18.67
N LEU A 227 6.29 -8.74 18.27
CA LEU A 227 5.03 -8.75 17.53
C LEU A 227 5.21 -8.56 16.02
N ASN A 228 6.43 -8.32 15.52
CA ASN A 228 6.68 -8.20 14.08
C ASN A 228 6.25 -9.47 13.34
N ASN A 229 6.51 -10.65 13.91
CA ASN A 229 6.08 -11.91 13.30
C ASN A 229 4.55 -12.05 13.22
N VAL A 230 3.81 -11.46 14.16
CA VAL A 230 2.34 -11.41 14.10
C VAL A 230 1.90 -10.51 12.95
N ALA A 231 2.46 -9.30 12.84
CA ALA A 231 2.14 -8.37 11.76
C ALA A 231 2.48 -8.94 10.36
N ARG A 232 3.63 -9.60 10.23
CA ARG A 232 4.06 -10.27 8.99
C ARG A 232 3.09 -11.38 8.58
N LYS A 233 2.71 -12.27 9.51
CA LYS A 233 1.72 -13.34 9.24
C LYS A 233 0.35 -12.78 8.91
N PHE A 234 -0.04 -11.69 9.59
CA PHE A 234 -1.32 -11.04 9.35
C PHE A 234 -1.46 -10.50 7.92
N ALA A 235 -0.35 -10.07 7.30
CA ALA A 235 -0.33 -9.67 5.90
C ALA A 235 -0.88 -10.78 4.96
N GLY A 236 -0.65 -12.05 5.26
CA GLY A 236 -1.20 -13.19 4.51
C GLY A 236 -2.72 -13.31 4.58
N THR A 237 -3.36 -12.67 5.57
CA THR A 237 -4.82 -12.67 5.73
C THR A 237 -5.49 -11.44 5.11
N THR A 238 -4.78 -10.30 5.04
CA THR A 238 -5.34 -9.04 4.55
C THR A 238 -5.03 -8.76 3.09
N ILE A 239 -3.85 -9.14 2.61
CA ILE A 239 -3.42 -8.86 1.23
C ILE A 239 -4.27 -9.61 0.19
N PRO A 240 -4.56 -10.92 0.30
CA PRO A 240 -5.32 -11.60 -0.74
C PRO A 240 -6.76 -11.05 -0.92
N PRO A 241 -7.52 -10.74 0.15
CA PRO A 241 -8.79 -10.02 0.00
C PRO A 241 -8.64 -8.62 -0.58
N LEU A 242 -7.57 -7.89 -0.23
CA LEU A 242 -7.29 -6.55 -0.76
C LEU A 242 -7.02 -6.60 -2.27
N THR A 243 -6.15 -7.49 -2.75
CA THR A 243 -5.85 -7.61 -4.19
C THR A 243 -7.09 -8.00 -4.98
N LYS A 244 -7.92 -8.91 -4.45
CA LYS A 244 -9.22 -9.24 -5.06
C LYS A 244 -10.16 -8.02 -5.16
N LYS A 245 -10.24 -7.19 -4.12
CA LYS A 245 -11.03 -5.96 -4.14
C LYS A 245 -10.48 -4.94 -5.13
N ILE A 246 -9.16 -4.76 -5.20
CA ILE A 246 -8.49 -3.90 -6.20
C ILE A 246 -8.88 -4.36 -7.60
N CYS A 247 -8.71 -5.65 -7.94
CA CYS A 247 -9.08 -6.17 -9.25
C CYS A 247 -10.57 -5.97 -9.57
N THR A 248 -11.44 -6.10 -8.56
CA THR A 248 -12.88 -5.89 -8.72
C THR A 248 -13.21 -4.43 -9.01
N GLN A 249 -12.63 -3.49 -8.27
CA GLN A 249 -12.89 -2.05 -8.47
C GLN A 249 -12.21 -1.51 -9.72
N LEU A 250 -11.02 -2.00 -10.06
CA LEU A 250 -10.34 -1.69 -11.33
C LEU A 250 -11.21 -2.09 -12.52
N ARG A 251 -11.84 -3.28 -12.46
CA ARG A 251 -12.76 -3.73 -13.50
C ARG A 251 -13.96 -2.82 -13.63
N LYS A 252 -14.64 -2.54 -12.51
CA LYS A 252 -15.79 -1.63 -12.48
C LYS A 252 -15.44 -0.25 -13.04
N TYR A 253 -14.31 0.33 -12.62
CA TYR A 253 -13.84 1.63 -13.10
C TYR A 253 -13.75 1.67 -14.63
N TYR A 254 -13.16 0.66 -15.27
CA TYR A 254 -13.00 0.63 -16.72
C TYR A 254 -14.22 0.12 -17.51
N GLU A 255 -15.13 -0.61 -16.87
CA GLU A 255 -16.40 -1.01 -17.50
C GLU A 255 -17.42 0.13 -17.46
N GLU A 256 -17.51 0.85 -16.33
CA GLU A 256 -18.44 1.97 -16.13
C GLU A 256 -17.98 3.26 -16.82
N SER A 257 -16.67 3.42 -17.09
CA SER A 257 -16.12 4.59 -17.82
C SER A 257 -16.23 4.49 -19.35
N LYS A 258 -16.78 3.40 -19.91
CA LYS A 258 -16.91 3.18 -21.37
C LYS A 258 -18.23 3.72 -21.95
N VAL A 259 -18.77 4.81 -21.39
CA VAL A 259 -19.92 5.56 -21.95
C VAL A 259 -19.42 6.66 -22.87
#